data_AF-A0AAX6GCB5-F1
#
_entry.id   AF-A0AAX6GCB5-F1
#
_cell.length_a   1.000
_cell.length_b   1.000
_cell.length_c   1.000
_cell.angle_alpha   90.00
_cell.angle_beta   90.00
_cell.angle_gamma   90.00
#
_symmetry.space_group_name_H-M   'P 1'
#
loop_
_entity.id
_entity.type
_entity.pdbx_description
1 polymer ?
#
loop_
_entity_poly.entity_id
_entity_poly.type
_entity_poly.pdbx_seq_one_letter_code
_entity_poly.pdbx_strand_id
1 'polypeptide(L)'
;MARHLRARVLVLPPLLARAAGDHLERHGRDPGPGEVLPPVLVLLTCCLLCWAYVEAGGFGPMLSLPSRLPPGQFWPVFLPSLNANISFWATVALNIPDFTRYARSQRDQILGQLGLPVFMGLFTFVGLAVSSSTEVIFGQIISDPIRLLGRIGGGAGAPAALLAIFGVGLATVTTNLAANVVAPANALASLSPSAFGGFRRGALATALLGAALQPWRLLASSESFVYTWLLGCSALVGPAGGIVLADYYLVKGMELDVGALYSEAPRGRYYYRKGFNAAAMAALLVGVLPVVPGFLHKLGVLSDVKEVFVLLYNNAWFVSFFVAGTVYWLITTLERIVWKRESS
;
A
#
# COMPACT_ATOMS: atom_id res chain seq x y z
N MET A 1 -25.96 -35.58 -19.34
CA MET A 1 -26.66 -34.28 -19.22
C MET A 1 -25.65 -33.13 -19.19
N ALA A 2 -24.78 -33.06 -20.20
CA ALA A 2 -23.69 -32.10 -20.32
C ALA A 2 -23.38 -31.94 -21.82
N ARG A 3 -24.11 -31.04 -22.50
CA ARG A 3 -23.81 -30.64 -23.90
C ARG A 3 -24.54 -29.38 -24.40
N HIS A 4 -25.22 -28.60 -23.55
CA HIS A 4 -26.07 -27.49 -24.01
C HIS A 4 -25.83 -26.11 -23.36
N LEU A 5 -24.59 -25.78 -22.96
CA LEU A 5 -24.25 -24.42 -22.52
C LEU A 5 -23.03 -23.82 -23.25
N ARG A 6 -22.88 -24.13 -24.54
CA ARG A 6 -21.96 -23.41 -25.45
C ARG A 6 -22.78 -22.56 -26.42
N ALA A 7 -23.33 -21.44 -25.97
CA ALA A 7 -23.76 -20.36 -26.87
C ALA A 7 -24.10 -19.12 -26.06
N ARG A 8 -23.12 -18.20 -25.94
CA ARG A 8 -23.22 -16.73 -25.86
C ARG A 8 -21.95 -16.18 -25.22
N VAL A 9 -20.85 -16.22 -25.98
CA VAL A 9 -19.69 -15.34 -25.71
C VAL A 9 -19.80 -14.21 -26.71
N LEU A 10 -20.18 -13.05 -26.19
CA LEU A 10 -20.16 -11.76 -26.86
C LEU A 10 -18.71 -11.46 -27.30
N VAL A 11 -18.58 -10.88 -28.49
CA VAL A 11 -17.35 -10.54 -29.21
C VAL A 11 -16.24 -10.00 -28.29
N LEU A 12 -15.25 -10.85 -27.99
CA LEU A 12 -13.99 -10.49 -27.32
C LEU A 12 -12.84 -10.70 -28.31
N PRO A 13 -11.80 -9.83 -28.33
CA PRO A 13 -10.63 -9.99 -29.18
C PRO A 13 -9.96 -11.38 -29.01
N PRO A 14 -9.39 -11.97 -30.07
CA PRO A 14 -8.88 -13.35 -30.08
C PRO A 14 -7.85 -13.68 -28.97
N LEU A 15 -7.10 -12.68 -28.51
CA LEU A 15 -6.11 -12.82 -27.44
C LEU A 15 -6.73 -12.96 -26.04
N LEU A 16 -7.86 -12.29 -25.78
CA LEU A 16 -8.57 -12.39 -24.50
C LEU A 16 -9.38 -13.70 -24.40
N ALA A 17 -9.91 -14.18 -25.53
CA ALA A 17 -10.56 -15.50 -25.59
C ALA A 17 -9.56 -16.65 -25.35
N ARG A 18 -8.32 -16.53 -25.83
CA ARG A 18 -7.25 -17.50 -25.53
C ARG A 18 -6.79 -17.43 -24.08
N ALA A 19 -6.62 -16.24 -23.51
CA ALA A 19 -6.26 -16.09 -22.10
C ALA A 19 -7.36 -16.64 -21.16
N ALA A 20 -8.63 -16.44 -21.50
CA ALA A 20 -9.77 -17.01 -20.76
C ALA A 20 -9.90 -18.54 -20.94
N GLY A 21 -9.62 -19.07 -22.14
CA GLY A 21 -9.58 -20.50 -22.42
C GLY A 21 -8.47 -21.22 -21.64
N ASP A 22 -7.25 -20.69 -21.68
CA ASP A 22 -6.11 -21.22 -20.93
C ASP A 22 -6.33 -21.17 -19.40
N HIS A 23 -7.06 -20.16 -18.90
CA HIS A 23 -7.38 -20.03 -17.48
C HIS A 23 -8.44 -21.04 -17.02
N LEU A 24 -9.48 -21.25 -17.82
CA LEU A 24 -10.53 -22.26 -17.55
C LEU A 24 -9.99 -23.70 -17.62
N GLU A 25 -9.07 -23.98 -18.55
CA GLU A 25 -8.40 -25.28 -18.65
C GLU A 25 -7.44 -25.55 -17.47
N ARG A 26 -6.83 -24.50 -16.88
CA ARG A 26 -5.85 -24.63 -15.80
C ARG A 26 -6.43 -24.62 -14.39
N HIS A 27 -7.62 -24.08 -14.18
CA HIS A 27 -8.18 -23.85 -12.84
C HIS A 27 -9.53 -24.50 -12.54
N GLY A 28 -10.23 -25.07 -13.54
CA GLY A 28 -11.44 -25.89 -13.33
C GLY A 28 -12.57 -25.22 -12.55
N ARG A 29 -12.54 -23.90 -12.41
CA ARG A 29 -13.53 -23.08 -11.72
C ARG A 29 -13.73 -21.81 -12.52
N ASP A 30 -14.97 -21.31 -12.50
CA ASP A 30 -15.26 -19.97 -12.99
C ASP A 30 -14.33 -18.97 -12.31
N PRO A 31 -13.83 -17.96 -13.04
CA PRO A 31 -12.99 -16.93 -12.45
C PRO A 31 -13.73 -16.35 -11.25
N GLY A 32 -13.07 -16.40 -10.09
CA GLY A 32 -13.64 -15.82 -8.88
C GLY A 32 -13.90 -14.34 -9.10
N PRO A 33 -14.84 -13.71 -8.36
CA PRO A 33 -15.15 -12.30 -8.54
C PRO A 33 -13.90 -11.41 -8.56
N GLY A 34 -12.86 -11.71 -7.78
CA GLY A 34 -11.59 -10.96 -7.78
C GLY A 34 -10.78 -10.97 -9.10
N GLU A 35 -10.99 -11.93 -10.00
CA GLU A 35 -10.22 -12.06 -11.25
C GLU A 35 -10.81 -11.25 -12.41
N VAL A 36 -12.10 -10.90 -12.34
CA VAL A 36 -12.83 -10.14 -13.37
C VAL A 36 -12.64 -8.63 -13.22
N LEU A 37 -12.22 -8.17 -12.05
CA LEU A 37 -12.23 -6.75 -11.67
C LEU A 37 -11.05 -5.89 -12.16
N PRO A 38 -9.79 -6.38 -12.20
CA PRO A 38 -8.70 -5.58 -12.77
C PRO A 38 -9.00 -5.12 -14.22
N PRO A 39 -9.58 -5.96 -15.10
CA PRO A 39 -10.08 -5.52 -16.40
C PRO A 39 -11.15 -4.43 -16.35
N VAL A 40 -12.07 -4.48 -15.39
CA VAL A 40 -13.15 -3.48 -15.24
C VAL A 40 -12.59 -2.11 -14.87
N LEU A 41 -11.67 -2.05 -13.90
CA LEU A 41 -11.06 -0.78 -13.49
C LEU A 41 -10.24 -0.16 -14.62
N VAL A 42 -9.48 -0.98 -15.35
CA VAL A 42 -8.72 -0.53 -16.54
C VAL A 42 -9.69 0.00 -17.60
N LEU A 43 -10.77 -0.72 -17.89
CA LEU A 43 -11.77 -0.28 -18.86
C LEU A 43 -12.38 1.08 -18.47
N LEU A 44 -12.83 1.23 -17.22
CA LEU A 44 -13.43 2.48 -16.74
C LEU A 44 -12.43 3.64 -16.79
N THR A 45 -11.17 3.38 -16.46
CA THR A 45 -10.09 4.37 -16.52
C THR A 45 -9.82 4.80 -17.96
N CYS A 46 -9.79 3.85 -18.90
CA CYS A 46 -9.68 4.15 -20.32
C CYS A 46 -10.89 4.96 -20.82
N CYS A 47 -12.12 4.61 -20.41
CA CYS A 47 -13.31 5.37 -20.76
C CYS A 47 -13.24 6.81 -20.24
N LEU A 48 -12.78 7.02 -19.00
CA LEU A 48 -12.62 8.34 -18.41
C LEU A 48 -11.53 9.15 -19.14
N LEU A 49 -10.42 8.52 -19.51
CA LEU A 49 -9.36 9.15 -20.31
C LEU A 49 -9.87 9.56 -21.70
N CYS A 50 -10.62 8.69 -22.38
CA CYS A 50 -11.22 8.98 -23.68
C CYS A 50 -12.20 10.15 -23.59
N TRP A 51 -13.05 10.18 -22.57
CA TRP A 51 -13.95 11.31 -22.31
C TRP A 51 -13.17 12.61 -22.13
N ALA A 52 -12.17 12.61 -21.25
CA ALA A 52 -11.34 13.79 -20.98
C ALA A 52 -10.58 14.27 -22.23
N TYR A 53 -10.08 13.34 -23.04
CA TYR A 53 -9.41 13.65 -24.31
C TYR A 53 -10.36 14.34 -25.29
N VAL A 54 -11.58 13.84 -25.45
CA VAL A 54 -12.57 14.41 -26.38
C VAL A 54 -13.01 15.80 -25.91
N GLU A 55 -13.41 15.94 -24.65
CA GLU A 55 -13.93 17.20 -24.10
C GLU A 55 -12.85 18.30 -24.00
N ALA A 56 -11.59 17.93 -23.76
CA ALA A 56 -10.49 18.90 -23.73
C ALA A 56 -9.99 19.29 -25.13
N GLY A 57 -10.45 18.65 -26.21
CA GLY A 57 -9.96 18.91 -27.56
C GLY A 57 -8.58 18.29 -27.86
N GLY A 58 -8.26 17.16 -27.21
CA GLY A 58 -7.07 16.36 -27.44
C GLY A 58 -5.96 16.54 -26.39
N PHE A 59 -4.85 15.80 -26.56
CA PHE A 59 -3.75 15.79 -25.58
C PHE A 59 -3.03 17.14 -25.43
N GLY A 60 -3.01 17.98 -26.48
CA GLY A 60 -2.35 19.29 -26.46
C GLY A 60 -2.93 20.19 -25.37
N PRO A 61 -4.22 20.58 -25.47
CA PRO A 61 -4.87 21.37 -24.42
C PRO A 61 -4.92 20.63 -23.08
N MET A 62 -5.21 19.33 -23.08
CA MET A 62 -5.31 18.48 -21.88
C MET A 62 -4.06 18.53 -21.00
N LEU A 63 -2.87 18.55 -21.62
CA LEU A 63 -1.57 18.51 -20.94
C LEU A 63 -0.84 19.86 -20.98
N SER A 64 -1.54 20.95 -21.30
CA SER A 64 -0.95 22.28 -21.45
C SER A 64 -0.68 23.00 -20.12
N LEU A 65 -1.20 22.49 -19.00
CA LEU A 65 -1.11 23.14 -17.70
C LEU A 65 0.35 23.19 -17.21
N PRO A 66 0.96 24.38 -17.03
CA PRO A 66 2.33 24.48 -16.56
C PRO A 66 2.44 24.13 -15.08
N SER A 67 3.66 23.78 -14.66
CA SER A 67 3.96 23.59 -13.23
C SER A 67 3.63 24.86 -12.45
N ARG A 68 2.90 24.69 -11.34
CA ARG A 68 2.62 25.76 -10.37
C ARG A 68 3.71 25.89 -9.30
N LEU A 69 4.73 25.04 -9.33
CA LEU A 69 5.85 25.11 -8.38
C LEU A 69 6.83 26.22 -8.79
N PRO A 70 7.22 27.11 -7.85
CA PRO A 70 8.27 28.09 -8.12
C PRO A 70 9.60 27.43 -8.52
N PRO A 71 10.43 28.10 -9.34
CA PRO A 71 11.75 27.60 -9.67
C PRO A 71 12.57 27.25 -8.42
N GLY A 72 13.25 26.10 -8.42
CA GLY A 72 14.06 25.63 -7.29
C GLY A 72 13.30 24.90 -6.18
N GLN A 73 11.96 24.90 -6.19
CA GLN A 73 11.15 24.23 -5.15
C GLN A 73 10.88 22.74 -5.41
N PHE A 74 11.43 22.16 -6.48
CA PHE A 74 11.19 20.77 -6.82
C PHE A 74 11.71 19.81 -5.74
N TRP A 75 12.99 19.88 -5.40
CA TRP A 75 13.61 18.93 -4.46
C TRP A 75 13.05 18.98 -3.03
N PRO A 76 12.78 20.18 -2.46
CA PRO A 76 12.14 20.28 -1.14
C PRO A 76 10.75 19.64 -1.08
N VAL A 77 10.02 19.57 -2.19
CA VAL A 77 8.69 18.96 -2.25
C VAL A 77 8.76 17.48 -2.67
N PHE A 78 9.70 17.14 -3.54
CA PHE A 78 9.83 15.80 -4.13
C PHE A 78 10.13 14.72 -3.08
N LEU A 79 11.14 14.93 -2.23
CA LEU A 79 11.55 13.92 -1.24
C LEU A 79 10.45 13.64 -0.20
N PRO A 80 9.81 14.64 0.42
CA PRO A 80 8.66 14.40 1.31
C PRO A 80 7.48 13.73 0.58
N SER A 81 7.21 14.11 -0.67
CA SER A 81 6.14 13.49 -1.47
C SER A 81 6.43 12.03 -1.79
N LEU A 82 7.68 11.70 -2.11
CA LEU A 82 8.15 10.32 -2.31
C LEU A 82 8.03 9.53 -1.00
N ASN A 83 8.48 10.11 0.11
CA ASN A 83 8.37 9.51 1.44
C ASN A 83 6.91 9.21 1.79
N ALA A 84 5.99 10.15 1.54
CA ALA A 84 4.55 9.93 1.75
C ALA A 84 4.00 8.80 0.89
N ASN A 85 4.38 8.73 -0.40
CA ASN A 85 3.97 7.64 -1.29
C ASN A 85 4.49 6.27 -0.81
N ILE A 86 5.75 6.18 -0.40
CA ILE A 86 6.30 4.94 0.17
C ILE A 86 5.52 4.54 1.42
N SER A 87 5.21 5.51 2.27
CA SER A 87 4.51 5.29 3.54
C SER A 87 3.07 4.85 3.38
N PHE A 88 2.41 5.33 2.33
CA PHE A 88 1.09 4.87 1.93
C PHE A 88 1.08 3.37 1.60
N TRP A 89 2.15 2.86 0.99
CA TRP A 89 2.28 1.44 0.61
C TRP A 89 3.06 0.58 1.61
N ALA A 90 3.68 1.20 2.61
CA ALA A 90 4.60 0.56 3.53
C ALA A 90 3.97 -0.60 4.32
N THR A 91 2.73 -0.44 4.76
CA THR A 91 2.01 -1.48 5.51
C THR A 91 1.75 -2.72 4.64
N VAL A 92 1.44 -2.51 3.36
CA VAL A 92 1.29 -3.59 2.37
C VAL A 92 2.63 -4.25 2.07
N ALA A 93 3.71 -3.48 2.04
CA ALA A 93 5.05 -4.04 1.84
C ALA A 93 5.45 -4.98 3.00
N LEU A 94 5.13 -4.63 4.26
CA LEU A 94 5.41 -5.48 5.42
C LEU A 94 4.56 -6.74 5.49
N ASN A 95 3.34 -6.70 4.96
CA ASN A 95 2.41 -7.82 5.01
C ASN A 95 2.31 -8.60 3.70
N ILE A 96 3.10 -8.25 2.67
CA ILE A 96 3.08 -8.98 1.39
C ILE A 96 3.26 -10.51 1.54
N PRO A 97 3.98 -11.05 2.56
CA PRO A 97 4.03 -12.48 2.81
C PRO A 97 2.67 -13.16 3.03
N ASP A 98 1.64 -12.44 3.48
CA ASP A 98 0.28 -12.97 3.62
C ASP A 98 -0.31 -13.42 2.28
N PHE A 99 0.13 -12.81 1.18
CA PHE A 99 -0.26 -13.18 -0.18
C PHE A 99 0.76 -14.13 -0.80
N THR A 100 2.05 -13.82 -0.68
CA THR A 100 3.09 -14.57 -1.40
C THR A 100 3.30 -15.97 -0.84
N ARG A 101 2.87 -16.26 0.39
CA ARG A 101 2.82 -17.65 0.91
C ARG A 101 1.94 -18.60 0.08
N TYR A 102 1.02 -18.05 -0.71
CA TYR A 102 0.17 -18.81 -1.63
C TYR A 102 0.69 -18.80 -3.08
N ALA A 103 1.80 -18.11 -3.35
CA ALA A 103 2.43 -18.14 -4.66
C ALA A 103 3.03 -19.52 -4.91
N ARG A 104 2.96 -19.99 -6.16
CA ARG A 104 3.48 -21.30 -6.56
C ARG A 104 5.01 -21.32 -6.63
N SER A 105 5.61 -20.18 -6.96
CA SER A 105 7.06 -20.03 -7.09
C SER A 105 7.50 -18.57 -6.85
N GLN A 106 8.78 -18.39 -6.52
CA GLN A 106 9.40 -17.06 -6.42
C GLN A 106 9.32 -16.29 -7.75
N ARG A 107 9.39 -16.99 -8.88
CA ARG A 107 9.26 -16.38 -10.21
C ARG A 107 7.87 -15.79 -10.40
N ASP A 108 6.83 -16.53 -10.02
CA ASP A 108 5.44 -16.05 -10.11
C ASP A 108 5.21 -14.84 -9.21
N GLN A 109 5.81 -14.83 -8.01
CA GLN A 109 5.79 -13.66 -7.11
C GLN A 109 6.43 -12.44 -7.79
N ILE A 110 7.65 -12.57 -8.33
CA ILE A 110 8.37 -11.45 -8.97
C ILE A 110 7.57 -10.92 -10.16
N LEU A 111 7.13 -11.81 -11.05
CA LEU A 111 6.35 -11.43 -12.23
C LEU A 111 5.04 -10.73 -11.84
N GLY A 112 4.35 -11.22 -10.81
CA GLY A 112 3.14 -10.58 -10.28
C GLY A 112 3.41 -9.16 -9.75
N GLN A 113 4.52 -8.97 -9.05
CA GLN A 113 4.89 -7.65 -8.48
C GLN A 113 5.36 -6.66 -9.54
N LEU A 114 5.97 -7.10 -10.65
CA LEU A 114 6.37 -6.22 -11.76
C LEU A 114 5.18 -5.54 -12.45
N GLY A 115 3.96 -6.08 -12.29
CA GLY A 115 2.75 -5.39 -12.73
C GLY A 115 2.48 -4.08 -11.96
N LEU A 116 2.89 -4.00 -10.69
CA LEU A 116 2.57 -2.85 -9.83
C LEU A 116 3.16 -1.53 -10.36
N PRO A 117 4.48 -1.41 -10.67
CA PRO A 117 5.03 -0.17 -11.21
C PRO A 117 4.36 0.26 -12.52
N VAL A 118 4.06 -0.69 -13.41
CA VAL A 118 3.43 -0.40 -14.71
C VAL A 118 2.04 0.18 -14.53
N PHE A 119 1.17 -0.51 -13.79
CA PHE A 119 -0.19 -0.04 -13.56
C PHE A 119 -0.23 1.23 -12.71
N MET A 120 0.65 1.36 -11.70
CA MET A 120 0.75 2.59 -10.91
C MET A 120 1.14 3.78 -11.79
N GLY A 121 2.11 3.63 -12.69
CA GLY A 121 2.49 4.68 -13.64
C GLY A 121 1.33 5.07 -14.56
N LEU A 122 0.62 4.09 -15.11
CA LEU A 122 -0.53 4.32 -16.00
C LEU A 122 -1.68 5.02 -15.26
N PHE A 123 -2.09 4.53 -14.09
CA PHE A 123 -3.17 5.15 -13.31
C PHE A 123 -2.79 6.55 -12.82
N THR A 124 -1.53 6.77 -12.43
CA THR A 124 -1.03 8.10 -12.06
C THR A 124 -1.10 9.06 -13.25
N PHE A 125 -0.66 8.62 -14.43
CA PHE A 125 -0.77 9.42 -15.65
C PHE A 125 -2.22 9.78 -15.95
N VAL A 126 -3.14 8.81 -15.94
CA VAL A 126 -4.56 9.08 -16.23
C VAL A 126 -5.14 10.04 -15.20
N GLY A 127 -4.86 9.84 -13.90
CA GLY A 127 -5.32 10.74 -12.84
C GLY A 127 -4.85 12.18 -13.05
N LEU A 128 -3.56 12.38 -13.38
CA LEU A 128 -2.99 13.71 -13.66
C LEU A 128 -3.57 14.32 -14.94
N ALA A 129 -3.64 13.54 -16.02
CA ALA A 129 -4.10 14.01 -17.31
C ALA A 129 -5.59 14.41 -17.26
N VAL A 130 -6.43 13.60 -16.62
CA VAL A 130 -7.85 13.91 -16.39
C VAL A 130 -8.00 15.11 -15.45
N SER A 131 -7.24 15.17 -14.35
CA SER A 131 -7.30 16.34 -13.45
C SER A 131 -6.90 17.63 -14.16
N SER A 132 -5.84 17.60 -14.98
CA SER A 132 -5.41 18.73 -15.80
C SER A 132 -6.50 19.14 -16.81
N SER A 133 -7.17 18.17 -17.45
CA SER A 133 -8.22 18.42 -18.42
C SER A 133 -9.41 19.18 -17.83
N THR A 134 -9.69 19.00 -16.54
CA THR A 134 -10.82 19.71 -15.89
C THR A 134 -10.64 21.21 -15.81
N GLU A 135 -9.40 21.73 -15.82
CA GLU A 135 -9.16 23.17 -15.95
C GLU A 135 -9.65 23.67 -17.32
N VAL A 136 -9.40 22.91 -18.39
CA VAL A 136 -9.84 23.25 -19.75
C VAL A 136 -11.35 23.12 -19.90
N ILE A 137 -11.94 22.05 -19.35
CA ILE A 137 -13.36 21.71 -19.52
C ILE A 137 -14.26 22.57 -18.61
N PHE A 138 -13.85 22.80 -17.36
CA PHE A 138 -14.68 23.41 -16.32
C PHE A 138 -14.11 24.72 -15.74
N GLY A 139 -12.93 25.16 -16.19
CA GLY A 139 -12.26 26.35 -15.66
C GLY A 139 -11.68 26.18 -14.25
N GLN A 140 -11.62 24.94 -13.73
CA GLN A 140 -11.04 24.65 -12.42
C GLN A 140 -10.52 23.21 -12.33
N ILE A 141 -9.38 23.01 -11.67
CA ILE A 141 -8.85 21.67 -11.37
C ILE A 141 -9.75 20.93 -10.38
N ILE A 142 -10.26 19.78 -10.80
CA ILE A 142 -11.00 18.83 -9.98
C ILE A 142 -10.19 17.53 -9.92
N SER A 143 -9.46 17.33 -8.82
CA SER A 143 -8.67 16.13 -8.57
C SER A 143 -9.45 15.02 -7.85
N ASP A 144 -10.60 15.34 -7.27
CA ASP A 144 -11.48 14.35 -6.63
C ASP A 144 -12.32 13.63 -7.70
N PRO A 145 -12.11 12.32 -7.92
CA PRO A 145 -12.84 11.56 -8.93
C PRO A 145 -14.35 11.50 -8.66
N ILE A 146 -14.79 11.52 -7.39
CA ILE A 146 -16.21 11.48 -7.05
C ILE A 146 -16.88 12.81 -7.43
N ARG A 147 -16.22 13.93 -7.11
CA ARG A 147 -16.69 15.26 -7.50
C ARG A 147 -16.71 15.44 -9.01
N LEU A 148 -15.70 14.91 -9.71
CA LEU A 148 -15.64 14.92 -11.17
C LEU A 148 -16.80 14.12 -11.77
N LEU A 149 -17.05 12.89 -11.30
CA LEU A 149 -18.17 12.08 -11.78
C LEU A 149 -19.53 12.77 -11.56
N GLY A 150 -19.70 13.48 -10.43
CA GLY A 150 -20.89 14.29 -10.18
C GLY A 150 -21.08 15.45 -11.15
N ARG A 151 -19.98 16.04 -11.66
CA ARG A 151 -20.01 17.09 -12.69
C ARG A 151 -20.31 16.54 -14.08
N ILE A 152 -19.76 15.37 -14.42
CA ILE A 152 -20.00 14.70 -15.72
C ILE A 152 -21.46 14.24 -15.84
N GLY A 153 -22.07 13.82 -14.74
CA GLY A 153 -23.42 13.23 -14.70
C GLY A 153 -24.60 14.16 -15.02
N GLY A 154 -24.39 15.42 -15.43
CA GLY A 154 -25.47 16.31 -15.84
C GLY A 154 -26.07 15.91 -17.20
N GLY A 155 -27.38 15.64 -17.26
CA GLY A 155 -28.11 15.39 -18.51
C GLY A 155 -27.93 13.98 -19.09
N ALA A 156 -27.65 13.88 -20.41
CA ALA A 156 -27.55 12.60 -21.14
C ALA A 156 -26.41 11.67 -20.68
N GLY A 157 -25.49 12.16 -19.83
CA GLY A 157 -24.38 11.40 -19.25
C GLY A 157 -24.71 10.63 -17.96
N ALA A 158 -25.93 10.75 -17.42
CA ALA A 158 -26.31 10.12 -16.15
C ALA A 158 -26.11 8.58 -16.10
N PRO A 159 -26.43 7.78 -17.15
CA PRO A 159 -26.15 6.34 -17.13
C PRO A 159 -24.65 6.02 -17.07
N ALA A 160 -23.80 6.79 -17.74
CA ALA A 160 -22.35 6.61 -17.72
C ALA A 160 -21.77 6.97 -16.34
N ALA A 161 -22.27 8.04 -15.71
CA ALA A 161 -21.89 8.43 -14.36
C ALA A 161 -22.29 7.35 -13.33
N LEU A 162 -23.49 6.76 -13.44
CA LEU A 162 -23.93 5.67 -12.57
C LEU A 162 -23.06 4.42 -12.71
N LEU A 163 -22.72 4.03 -13.95
CA LEU A 163 -21.81 2.92 -14.21
C LEU A 163 -20.41 3.18 -13.64
N ALA A 164 -19.90 4.40 -13.77
CA ALA A 164 -18.62 4.79 -13.20
C ALA A 164 -18.63 4.78 -11.66
N ILE A 165 -19.68 5.30 -11.01
CA ILE A 165 -19.84 5.24 -9.55
C ILE A 165 -19.89 3.80 -9.07
N PHE A 166 -20.69 2.95 -9.73
CA PHE A 166 -20.77 1.53 -9.41
C PHE A 166 -19.39 0.85 -9.55
N GLY A 167 -18.69 1.12 -10.66
CA GLY A 167 -17.36 0.59 -10.92
C GLY A 167 -16.31 1.04 -9.90
N VAL A 168 -16.30 2.32 -9.53
CA VAL A 168 -15.43 2.86 -8.47
C VAL A 168 -15.76 2.25 -7.11
N GLY A 169 -17.05 2.10 -6.78
CA GLY A 169 -17.49 1.44 -5.55
C GLY A 169 -17.00 -0.01 -5.47
N LEU A 170 -17.17 -0.76 -6.56
CA LEU A 170 -16.72 -2.14 -6.67
C LEU A 170 -15.18 -2.26 -6.55
N ALA A 171 -14.43 -1.39 -7.24
CA ALA A 171 -12.98 -1.32 -7.13
C ALA A 171 -12.51 -0.95 -5.71
N THR A 172 -13.22 -0.05 -5.05
CA THR A 172 -12.94 0.38 -3.67
C THR A 172 -13.11 -0.77 -2.70
N VAL A 173 -14.23 -1.51 -2.76
CA VAL A 173 -14.50 -2.64 -1.86
C VAL A 173 -13.44 -3.74 -2.03
N THR A 174 -13.11 -4.07 -3.27
CA THR A 174 -12.19 -5.19 -3.57
C THR A 174 -10.73 -4.87 -3.25
N THR A 175 -10.28 -3.67 -3.58
CA THR A 175 -8.93 -3.22 -3.22
C THR A 175 -8.78 -3.06 -1.71
N ASN A 176 -9.77 -2.47 -1.02
CA ASN A 176 -9.73 -2.32 0.44
C ASN A 176 -9.72 -3.67 1.16
N LEU A 177 -10.52 -4.64 0.70
CA LEU A 177 -10.55 -5.95 1.32
C LEU A 177 -9.17 -6.61 1.28
N ALA A 178 -8.52 -6.63 0.12
CA ALA A 178 -7.19 -7.19 -0.03
C ALA A 178 -6.16 -6.39 0.79
N ALA A 179 -6.03 -5.08 0.56
CA ALA A 179 -4.93 -4.29 1.14
C ALA A 179 -5.08 -4.05 2.65
N ASN A 180 -6.30 -3.85 3.14
CA ASN A 180 -6.54 -3.27 4.47
C ASN A 180 -7.22 -4.22 5.47
N VAL A 181 -7.81 -5.33 5.02
CA VAL A 181 -8.50 -6.28 5.94
C VAL A 181 -7.70 -7.55 6.19
N VAL A 182 -6.97 -8.06 5.18
CA VAL A 182 -6.28 -9.35 5.27
C VAL A 182 -5.29 -9.39 6.42
N ALA A 183 -4.36 -8.43 6.47
CA ALA A 183 -3.30 -8.42 7.47
C ALA A 183 -3.78 -8.28 8.92
N PRO A 184 -4.62 -7.29 9.29
CA PRO A 184 -5.14 -7.20 10.65
C PRO A 184 -6.04 -8.41 11.00
N ALA A 185 -6.78 -8.97 10.04
CA ALA A 185 -7.57 -10.18 10.30
C ALA A 185 -6.68 -11.39 10.61
N ASN A 186 -5.58 -11.59 9.86
CA ASN A 186 -4.59 -12.61 10.13
C ASN A 186 -3.90 -12.37 11.49
N ALA A 187 -3.50 -11.13 11.77
CA ALA A 187 -2.88 -10.76 13.04
C ALA A 187 -3.78 -11.09 14.22
N LEU A 188 -5.06 -10.71 14.19
CA LEU A 188 -6.02 -11.03 15.25
C LEU A 188 -6.23 -12.54 15.40
N ALA A 189 -6.35 -13.26 14.28
CA ALA A 189 -6.51 -14.71 14.29
C ALA A 189 -5.29 -15.44 14.86
N SER A 190 -4.08 -14.91 14.65
CA SER A 190 -2.84 -15.46 15.19
C SER A 190 -2.55 -15.03 16.62
N LEU A 191 -2.92 -13.81 17.02
CA LEU A 191 -2.68 -13.28 18.37
C LEU A 191 -3.57 -13.94 19.42
N SER A 192 -4.83 -14.22 19.08
CA SER A 192 -5.76 -14.91 19.98
C SER A 192 -6.64 -15.88 19.20
N PRO A 193 -6.13 -17.09 18.89
CA PRO A 193 -6.88 -18.10 18.16
C PRO A 193 -8.18 -18.50 18.88
N SER A 194 -8.19 -18.50 20.21
CA SER A 194 -9.36 -18.84 21.01
C SER A 194 -10.45 -17.76 20.99
N ALA A 195 -10.08 -16.47 21.00
CA ALA A 195 -11.06 -15.37 20.99
C ALA A 195 -11.64 -15.13 19.59
N PHE A 196 -10.80 -15.15 18.55
CA PHE A 196 -11.22 -14.86 17.19
C PHE A 196 -11.62 -16.12 16.41
N GLY A 197 -11.12 -17.31 16.74
CA GLY A 197 -11.58 -18.56 16.11
C GLY A 197 -11.41 -18.62 14.59
N GLY A 198 -10.56 -17.77 14.00
CA GLY A 198 -10.22 -17.75 12.57
C GLY A 198 -10.43 -16.41 11.84
N PHE A 199 -10.10 -16.40 10.55
CA PHE A 199 -10.04 -15.20 9.71
C PHE A 199 -11.35 -14.39 9.66
N ARG A 200 -12.51 -15.06 9.60
CA ARG A 200 -13.81 -14.38 9.43
C ARG A 200 -14.13 -13.41 10.57
N ARG A 201 -13.93 -13.82 11.82
CA ARG A 201 -14.19 -12.96 12.99
C ARG A 201 -13.12 -11.89 13.13
N GLY A 202 -11.86 -12.19 12.77
CA GLY A 202 -10.79 -11.19 12.69
C GLY A 202 -11.09 -10.10 11.65
N ALA A 203 -11.59 -10.47 10.47
CA ALA A 203 -11.99 -9.54 9.42
C ALA A 203 -13.18 -8.66 9.84
N LEU A 204 -14.19 -9.24 10.50
CA LEU A 204 -15.32 -8.49 11.03
C LEU A 204 -14.87 -7.49 12.11
N ALA A 205 -14.04 -7.92 13.06
CA ALA A 205 -13.49 -7.04 14.09
C ALA A 205 -12.67 -5.90 13.46
N THR A 206 -11.84 -6.20 12.47
CA THR A 206 -11.09 -5.19 11.71
C THR A 206 -12.02 -4.16 11.08
N ALA A 207 -13.08 -4.60 10.39
CA ALA A 207 -14.03 -3.70 9.73
C ALA A 207 -14.74 -2.78 10.74
N LEU A 208 -15.19 -3.34 11.87
CA LEU A 208 -15.88 -2.57 12.91
C LEU A 208 -14.93 -1.57 13.60
N LEU A 209 -13.72 -1.99 13.96
CA LEU A 209 -12.73 -1.10 14.56
C LEU A 209 -12.28 -0.01 13.58
N GLY A 210 -12.03 -0.36 12.33
CA GLY A 210 -11.68 0.60 11.28
C GLY A 210 -12.77 1.65 11.07
N ALA A 211 -14.05 1.24 11.05
CA ALA A 211 -15.18 2.18 10.98
C ALA A 211 -15.29 3.06 12.24
N ALA A 212 -15.09 2.48 13.43
CA ALA A 212 -15.14 3.20 14.70
C ALA A 212 -14.05 4.26 14.85
N LEU A 213 -12.90 4.09 14.21
CA LEU A 213 -11.82 5.08 14.18
C LEU A 213 -12.12 6.32 13.31
N GLN A 214 -13.22 6.30 12.53
CA GLN A 214 -13.67 7.41 11.70
C GLN A 214 -12.58 8.00 10.77
N PRO A 215 -11.91 7.17 9.93
CA PRO A 215 -10.74 7.60 9.15
C PRO A 215 -11.06 8.71 8.15
N TRP A 216 -12.32 8.89 7.74
CA TRP A 216 -12.74 9.99 6.86
C TRP A 216 -12.44 11.38 7.46
N ARG A 217 -12.27 11.51 8.78
CA ARG A 217 -11.83 12.76 9.41
C ARG A 217 -10.40 13.13 9.03
N LEU A 218 -9.55 12.16 8.71
CA LEU A 218 -8.17 12.39 8.24
C LEU A 218 -8.13 12.98 6.82
N LEU A 219 -9.16 12.74 6.01
CA LEU A 219 -9.27 13.22 4.63
C LEU A 219 -9.76 14.66 4.53
N ALA A 220 -10.10 15.31 5.65
CA ALA A 220 -10.56 16.70 5.67
C ALA A 220 -9.51 17.70 5.14
N SER A 221 -8.22 17.35 5.20
CA SER A 221 -7.12 18.14 4.65
C SER A 221 -6.08 17.23 4.03
N SER A 222 -5.81 17.40 2.72
CA SER A 222 -4.74 16.68 2.02
C SER A 222 -3.37 16.95 2.62
N GLU A 223 -3.13 18.17 3.14
CA GLU A 223 -1.88 18.52 3.79
C GLU A 223 -1.70 17.73 5.10
N SER A 224 -2.73 17.71 5.95
CA SER A 224 -2.69 16.94 7.20
C SER A 224 -2.56 15.44 6.93
N PHE A 225 -3.27 14.94 5.93
CA PHE A 225 -3.18 13.54 5.52
C PHE A 225 -1.76 13.16 5.09
N VAL A 226 -1.13 13.95 4.23
CA VAL A 226 0.21 13.66 3.71
C VAL A 226 1.27 13.90 4.78
N TYR A 227 1.33 15.13 5.31
CA TYR A 227 2.46 15.58 6.10
C TYR A 227 2.35 15.30 7.59
N THR A 228 1.18 14.90 8.10
CA THR A 228 1.01 14.53 9.51
C THR A 228 0.76 13.03 9.63
N TRP A 229 -0.25 12.51 8.92
CA TRP A 229 -0.63 11.10 9.03
C TRP A 229 0.36 10.17 8.33
N LEU A 230 0.54 10.29 7.00
CA LEU A 230 1.41 9.36 6.27
C LEU A 230 2.86 9.43 6.75
N LEU A 231 3.41 10.65 6.90
CA LEU A 231 4.76 10.85 7.44
C LEU A 231 4.90 10.37 8.89
N GLY A 232 3.88 10.59 9.73
CA GLY A 232 3.85 10.07 11.10
C GLY A 232 3.85 8.54 11.14
N CYS A 233 3.05 7.89 10.29
CA CYS A 233 3.06 6.43 10.14
C CYS A 233 4.42 5.92 9.66
N SER A 234 5.12 6.65 8.78
CA SER A 234 6.46 6.27 8.31
C SER A 234 7.44 6.06 9.45
N ALA A 235 7.38 6.93 10.46
CA ALA A 235 8.28 6.90 11.60
C ALA A 235 8.20 5.58 12.36
N LEU A 236 7.02 4.94 12.40
CA LEU A 236 6.79 3.69 13.12
C LEU A 236 6.98 2.45 12.24
N VAL A 237 6.50 2.52 11.01
CA VAL A 237 6.50 1.37 10.09
C VAL A 237 7.89 1.17 9.46
N GLY A 238 8.65 2.25 9.26
CA GLY A 238 10.02 2.22 8.71
C GLY A 238 10.97 1.37 9.56
N PRO A 239 11.12 1.62 10.87
CA PRO A 239 11.95 0.82 11.75
C PRO A 239 11.62 -0.66 11.76
N ALA A 240 10.33 -1.00 11.79
CA ALA A 240 9.88 -2.39 11.75
C ALA A 240 10.37 -3.09 10.48
N GLY A 241 10.24 -2.42 9.32
CA GLY A 241 10.77 -2.93 8.05
C GLY A 241 12.30 -3.10 8.06
N GLY A 242 13.02 -2.10 8.58
CA GLY A 242 14.48 -2.15 8.67
C GLY A 242 14.98 -3.30 9.54
N ILE A 243 14.36 -3.49 10.71
CA ILE A 243 14.69 -4.58 11.64
C ILE A 243 14.40 -5.94 11.01
N VAL A 244 13.21 -6.15 10.44
CA VAL A 244 12.82 -7.43 9.84
C VAL A 244 13.74 -7.81 8.68
N LEU A 245 14.08 -6.87 7.80
CA LEU A 245 14.98 -7.13 6.68
C LEU A 245 16.42 -7.39 7.13
N ALA A 246 16.94 -6.61 8.08
CA ALA A 246 18.26 -6.83 8.65
C ALA A 246 18.33 -8.20 9.36
N ASP A 247 17.29 -8.56 10.11
CA ASP A 247 17.20 -9.84 10.81
C ASP A 247 17.21 -11.03 9.85
N TYR A 248 16.38 -10.98 8.80
CA TYR A 248 16.28 -12.08 7.86
C TYR A 248 17.51 -12.21 6.96
N TYR A 249 17.93 -11.12 6.30
CA TYR A 249 18.99 -11.19 5.29
C TYR A 249 20.40 -11.15 5.88
N LEU A 250 20.66 -10.26 6.85
CA LEU A 250 22.03 -10.02 7.34
C LEU A 250 22.37 -10.88 8.55
N VAL A 251 21.43 -11.01 9.49
CA VAL A 251 21.65 -11.75 10.74
C VAL A 251 21.40 -13.24 10.54
N LYS A 252 20.29 -13.63 9.91
CA LYS A 252 19.91 -15.05 9.76
C LYS A 252 20.32 -15.67 8.42
N GLY A 253 20.82 -14.88 7.48
CA GLY A 253 21.28 -15.40 6.19
C GLY A 253 20.18 -16.10 5.39
N MET A 254 18.92 -15.64 5.53
CA MET A 254 17.72 -16.23 4.93
C MET A 254 17.33 -17.62 5.47
N GLU A 255 17.87 -18.02 6.62
CA GLU A 255 17.52 -19.29 7.28
C GLU A 255 16.57 -19.08 8.46
N LEU A 256 15.37 -19.67 8.37
CA LEU A 256 14.36 -19.64 9.42
C LEU A 256 14.00 -21.05 9.88
N ASP A 257 14.13 -21.30 11.18
CA ASP A 257 13.52 -22.46 11.84
C ASP A 257 12.02 -22.25 12.01
N VAL A 258 11.20 -22.86 11.14
CA VAL A 258 9.74 -22.69 11.18
C VAL A 258 9.13 -23.32 12.43
N GLY A 259 9.65 -24.45 12.90
CA GLY A 259 9.13 -25.12 14.09
C GLY A 259 9.29 -24.24 15.34
N ALA A 260 10.45 -23.60 15.48
CA ALA A 260 10.72 -22.69 16.58
C ALA A 260 9.86 -21.41 16.56
N LEU A 261 9.31 -20.97 15.40
CA LEU A 261 8.41 -19.82 15.32
C LEU A 261 7.05 -20.07 15.99
N TYR A 262 6.64 -21.34 16.10
CA TYR A 262 5.37 -21.76 16.73
C TYR A 262 5.57 -22.35 18.13
N SER A 263 6.72 -22.10 18.76
CA SER A 263 7.05 -22.64 20.08
C SER A 263 7.12 -21.52 21.13
N GLU A 264 6.45 -21.75 22.27
CA GLU A 264 6.54 -20.90 23.46
C GLU A 264 7.59 -21.39 24.46
N ALA A 265 8.46 -22.33 24.06
CA ALA A 265 9.46 -22.89 24.95
C ALA A 265 10.41 -21.78 25.45
N PRO A 266 10.63 -21.63 26.78
CA PRO A 266 11.46 -20.55 27.31
C PRO A 266 12.93 -20.52 26.84
N ARG A 267 13.43 -21.66 26.34
CA ARG A 267 14.77 -21.81 25.75
C ARG A 267 14.75 -21.86 24.22
N GLY A 268 13.61 -21.56 23.60
CA GLY A 268 13.43 -21.56 22.15
C GLY A 268 14.22 -20.44 21.49
N ARG A 269 14.65 -20.68 20.24
CA ARG A 269 15.49 -19.77 19.45
C ARG A 269 14.92 -18.35 19.31
N TYR A 270 13.60 -18.19 19.31
CA TYR A 270 12.91 -16.90 19.18
C TYR A 270 12.14 -16.49 20.44
N TYR A 271 12.37 -17.15 21.57
CA TYR A 271 11.73 -16.79 22.83
C TYR A 271 12.36 -15.54 23.47
N TYR A 272 13.66 -15.31 23.23
CA TYR A 272 14.42 -14.18 23.78
C TYR A 272 14.18 -14.01 25.30
N ARG A 273 13.96 -12.78 25.78
CA ARG A 273 13.66 -12.51 27.19
C ARG A 273 12.15 -12.40 27.39
N LYS A 274 11.53 -13.48 27.89
CA LYS A 274 10.08 -13.55 28.14
C LYS A 274 9.22 -13.22 26.91
N GLY A 275 9.65 -13.65 25.72
CA GLY A 275 8.98 -13.35 24.44
C GLY A 275 9.44 -12.07 23.75
N PHE A 276 10.31 -11.26 24.36
CA PHE A 276 10.72 -9.97 23.80
C PHE A 276 12.20 -9.95 23.40
N ASN A 277 12.46 -9.53 22.17
CA ASN A 277 13.80 -9.25 21.66
C ASN A 277 14.22 -7.81 22.06
N ALA A 278 15.06 -7.69 23.09
CA ALA A 278 15.51 -6.40 23.60
C ALA A 278 16.31 -5.59 22.56
N ALA A 279 17.12 -6.25 21.73
CA ALA A 279 17.86 -5.60 20.65
C ALA A 279 16.93 -4.99 19.61
N ALA A 280 15.86 -5.71 19.23
CA ALA A 280 14.84 -5.20 18.32
C ALA A 280 14.07 -4.02 18.92
N MET A 281 13.69 -4.09 20.20
CA MET A 281 12.98 -2.98 20.87
C MET A 281 13.87 -1.74 20.99
N ALA A 282 15.15 -1.91 21.31
CA ALA A 282 16.10 -0.81 21.36
C ALA A 282 16.31 -0.18 19.97
N ALA A 283 16.50 -1.00 18.93
CA ALA A 283 16.63 -0.55 17.56
C ALA A 283 15.38 0.21 17.07
N LEU A 284 14.18 -0.26 17.43
CA LEU A 284 12.91 0.40 17.14
C LEU A 284 12.89 1.81 17.75
N LEU A 285 13.20 1.93 19.04
CA LEU A 285 13.25 3.22 19.74
C LEU A 285 14.27 4.16 19.11
N VAL A 286 15.49 3.69 18.84
CA VAL A 286 16.55 4.51 18.23
C VAL A 286 16.19 4.93 16.80
N GLY A 287 15.44 4.12 16.05
CA GLY A 287 14.92 4.50 14.73
C GLY A 287 13.86 5.60 14.80
N VAL A 288 12.97 5.56 15.80
CA VAL A 288 11.86 6.54 15.94
C VAL A 288 12.33 7.86 16.54
N LEU A 289 13.18 7.84 17.56
CA LEU A 289 13.51 9.03 18.36
C LEU A 289 13.99 10.24 17.55
N PRO A 290 14.85 10.11 16.51
CA PRO A 290 15.34 11.25 15.75
C PRO A 290 14.25 12.03 15.01
N VAL A 291 13.13 11.40 14.67
CA VAL A 291 12.05 12.03 13.89
C VAL A 291 10.95 12.64 14.77
N VAL A 292 10.91 12.30 16.06
CA VAL A 292 9.89 12.77 17.02
C VAL A 292 9.84 14.30 17.13
N PRO A 293 10.95 15.04 17.25
CA PRO A 293 10.86 16.51 17.38
C PRO A 293 10.23 17.18 16.16
N GLY A 294 10.56 16.72 14.94
CA GLY A 294 9.95 17.23 13.71
C GLY A 294 8.46 16.89 13.60
N PHE A 295 8.05 15.69 14.04
CA PHE A 295 6.64 15.31 14.13
C PHE A 295 5.86 16.20 15.12
N LEU A 296 6.39 16.42 16.32
CA LEU A 296 5.76 17.26 17.34
C LEU A 296 5.65 18.73 16.90
N HIS A 297 6.65 19.22 16.14
CA HIS A 297 6.57 20.52 15.51
C HIS A 297 5.45 20.60 14.47
N LYS A 298 5.32 19.59 13.60
CA LYS A 298 4.24 19.55 12.59
C LYS A 298 2.84 19.46 13.22
N LEU A 299 2.72 18.84 14.40
CA LEU A 299 1.50 18.83 15.20
C LEU A 299 1.20 20.16 15.92
N GLY A 300 2.12 21.13 15.90
CA GLY A 300 1.99 22.40 16.63
C GLY A 300 2.22 22.28 18.14
N VAL A 301 2.73 21.15 18.62
CA VAL A 301 3.08 20.95 20.05
C VAL A 301 4.38 21.68 20.40
N LEU A 302 5.34 21.66 19.48
CA LEU A 302 6.59 22.43 19.60
C LEU A 302 6.53 23.63 18.66
N SER A 303 6.68 24.83 19.21
CA SER A 303 6.67 26.07 18.44
C SER A 303 7.92 26.26 17.59
N ASP A 304 9.08 25.79 18.07
CA ASP A 304 10.36 25.91 17.39
C ASP A 304 11.16 24.61 17.50
N VAL A 305 11.78 24.20 16.39
CA VAL A 305 12.69 23.06 16.30
C VAL A 305 13.77 23.36 15.27
N LYS A 306 14.97 22.83 15.50
CA LYS A 306 16.07 22.95 14.53
C LYS A 306 15.68 22.33 13.19
N GLU A 307 16.10 22.95 12.09
CA GLU A 307 15.82 22.52 10.72
C GLU A 307 16.19 21.04 10.46
N VAL A 308 17.26 20.55 11.11
CA VAL A 308 17.65 19.14 11.04
C VAL A 308 16.51 18.19 11.45
N PHE A 309 15.71 18.50 12.46
CA PHE A 309 14.61 17.64 12.89
C PHE A 309 13.43 17.66 11.91
N VAL A 310 13.19 18.81 11.27
CA VAL A 310 12.22 18.93 10.18
C VAL A 310 12.67 18.08 8.99
N LEU A 311 13.95 18.15 8.62
CA LEU A 311 14.53 17.34 7.55
C LEU A 311 14.43 15.84 7.84
N LEU A 312 14.76 15.42 9.07
CA LEU A 312 14.64 14.02 9.48
C LEU A 312 13.19 13.53 9.41
N TYR A 313 12.23 14.33 9.88
CA TYR A 313 10.81 13.98 9.82
C TYR A 313 10.27 13.92 8.39
N ASN A 314 10.66 14.87 7.54
CA ASN A 314 10.30 14.89 6.12
C ASN A 314 10.82 13.66 5.36
N ASN A 315 11.84 12.98 5.89
CA ASN A 315 12.42 11.75 5.37
C ASN A 315 12.26 10.57 6.34
N ALA A 316 11.22 10.60 7.17
CA ALA A 316 11.08 9.71 8.31
C ALA A 316 11.16 8.22 7.94
N TRP A 317 10.62 7.80 6.79
CA TRP A 317 10.71 6.40 6.36
C TRP A 317 12.16 5.94 6.28
N PHE A 318 12.98 6.63 5.48
CA PHE A 318 14.35 6.26 5.21
C PHE A 318 15.22 6.34 6.45
N VAL A 319 15.13 7.45 7.19
CA VAL A 319 15.89 7.66 8.43
C VAL A 319 15.60 6.53 9.40
N SER A 320 14.31 6.32 9.70
CA SER A 320 13.89 5.37 10.72
C SER A 320 14.16 3.92 10.30
N PHE A 321 14.00 3.59 9.02
CA PHE A 321 14.32 2.28 8.44
C PHE A 321 15.82 1.94 8.55
N PHE A 322 16.69 2.80 8.03
CA PHE A 322 18.12 2.51 7.99
C PHE A 322 18.73 2.57 9.39
N VAL A 323 18.35 3.55 10.22
CA VAL A 323 18.86 3.64 11.59
C VAL A 323 18.48 2.39 12.39
N ALA A 324 17.20 1.99 12.39
CA ALA A 324 16.77 0.81 13.15
C ALA A 324 17.40 -0.48 12.60
N GLY A 325 17.43 -0.66 11.28
CA GLY A 325 18.02 -1.84 10.65
C GLY A 325 19.52 -1.98 10.97
N THR A 326 20.28 -0.88 10.87
CA THR A 326 21.72 -0.87 11.20
C THR A 326 21.94 -1.10 12.69
N VAL A 327 21.20 -0.43 13.58
CA VAL A 327 21.35 -0.60 15.03
C VAL A 327 21.05 -2.04 15.44
N TYR A 328 19.96 -2.63 14.91
CA TYR A 328 19.63 -4.03 15.15
C TYR A 328 20.74 -4.96 14.70
N TRP A 329 21.19 -4.80 13.45
CA TRP A 329 22.26 -5.61 12.89
C TRP A 329 23.55 -5.55 13.72
N LEU A 330 23.95 -4.35 14.16
CA LEU A 330 25.15 -4.16 14.98
C LEU A 330 25.01 -4.83 16.35
N ILE A 331 23.92 -4.57 17.08
CA ILE A 331 23.70 -5.14 18.41
C ILE A 331 23.72 -6.67 18.33
N THR A 332 22.94 -7.27 17.43
CA THR A 332 22.81 -8.72 17.34
C THR A 332 24.10 -9.38 16.81
N THR A 333 24.85 -8.72 15.94
CA THR A 333 26.15 -9.24 15.47
C THR A 333 27.19 -9.22 16.59
N LEU A 334 27.25 -8.15 17.39
CA LEU A 334 28.16 -8.05 18.53
C LEU A 334 27.83 -9.10 19.61
N GLU A 335 26.55 -9.28 19.96
CA GLU A 335 26.11 -10.31 20.91
C GLU A 335 26.56 -11.72 20.47
N ARG A 336 26.46 -12.03 19.17
CA ARG A 336 26.89 -13.32 18.63
C ARG A 336 28.41 -13.52 18.68
N ILE A 337 29.18 -12.46 18.44
CA ILE A 337 30.65 -12.52 18.50
C ILE A 337 31.09 -12.75 19.95
N VAL A 338 30.52 -12.01 20.90
CA VAL A 338 30.80 -12.17 22.34
C VAL A 338 30.46 -13.59 22.79
N TRP A 339 29.26 -14.07 22.47
CA TRP A 339 28.84 -15.43 22.80
C TRP A 339 29.81 -16.50 22.28
N LYS A 340 30.21 -16.40 21.00
CA LYS A 340 31.16 -17.36 20.40
C LYS A 340 32.49 -17.37 21.14
N ARG A 341 33.01 -16.20 21.51
CA ARG A 341 34.28 -16.04 22.21
C ARG A 341 34.25 -16.57 23.65
N GLU A 342 33.11 -16.47 24.32
CA GLU A 342 32.94 -17.02 25.68
C GLU A 342 32.71 -18.55 25.68
N SER A 343 32.24 -19.10 24.56
CA SER A 343 31.98 -20.53 24.38
C SER A 343 33.15 -21.36 23.81
N SER A 344 34.23 -20.69 23.37
CA SER A 344 35.44 -21.29 22.78
C SER A 344 36.59 -21.29 23.77
#